data_AF-A0A2W1JVU3-F1
#
_entry.id   AF-A0A2W1JVU3-F1
#
_cell.length_a   1.000
_cell.length_b   1.000
_cell.length_c   1.000
_cell.angle_alpha   90.00
_cell.angle_beta   90.00
_cell.angle_gamma   90.00
#
_symmetry.space_group_name_H-M   'P 1'
#
loop_
_entity.id
_entity.type
_entity.pdbx_description
1 polymer ?
#
loop_
_entity_poly.entity_id
_entity_poly.type
_entity_poly.pdbx_seq_one_letter_code
_entity_poly.pdbx_strand_id
1 'polypeptide(L)'
;MRKVLFFFLLITTTFITYAQEEIELNTQNQSIEYQFHQLMEDANNYKGYEVISRQSILELKDNILDSVQDLKTKIAKSHDSIQNQQTEIASLNQSIESLKTNLASAEKEKRTYKFFGLELNTVTYTRTLWFIILIFALLFGYFLYKYRSSNEVTKEAQKNLKETEAEFEEYRKTSLENQQKLGRMLQDERNKNAKS
;
A
#
# COMPACT_ATOMS: atom_id res chain seq x y z
N MET A 1 38.15 -2.95 -22.41
CA MET A 1 37.70 -1.90 -23.37
C MET A 1 37.72 -2.35 -24.84
N ARG A 2 38.65 -3.18 -25.32
CA ARG A 2 38.67 -3.67 -26.73
C ARG A 2 37.44 -4.50 -27.15
N LYS A 3 36.79 -5.23 -26.24
CA LYS A 3 35.58 -6.02 -26.54
C LYS A 3 34.29 -5.19 -26.62
N VAL A 4 34.26 -4.01 -25.98
CA VAL A 4 33.10 -3.10 -26.00
C VAL A 4 33.06 -2.31 -27.31
N LEU A 5 34.23 -1.95 -27.86
CA LEU A 5 34.34 -1.34 -29.19
C LEU A 5 33.89 -2.28 -30.31
N PHE A 6 34.13 -3.59 -30.17
CA PHE A 6 33.69 -4.59 -31.15
C PHE A 6 32.18 -4.82 -31.14
N PHE A 7 31.53 -4.67 -29.97
CA PHE A 7 30.07 -4.77 -29.85
C PHE A 7 29.35 -3.51 -30.37
N PHE A 8 30.00 -2.34 -30.32
CA PHE A 8 29.45 -1.09 -30.87
C PHE A 8 29.56 -1.01 -32.40
N LEU A 9 30.55 -1.68 -33.00
CA LEU A 9 30.72 -1.73 -34.47
C LEU A 9 29.70 -2.64 -35.18
N LEU A 10 29.10 -3.61 -34.46
CA LEU A 10 28.13 -4.54 -35.05
C LEU A 10 26.71 -3.96 -35.16
N ILE A 11 26.42 -2.87 -34.45
CA ILE A 11 25.07 -2.26 -34.39
C ILE A 11 24.86 -1.23 -35.53
N THR A 12 25.91 -0.77 -36.19
CA THR A 12 25.82 0.32 -37.18
C THR A 12 25.64 -0.12 -38.64
N THR A 13 25.53 -1.43 -38.92
CA THR A 13 25.52 -1.93 -40.33
C THR A 13 24.17 -2.45 -40.84
N THR A 14 23.08 -2.34 -40.08
CA THR A 14 21.76 -2.81 -40.54
C THR A 14 20.77 -1.67 -40.80
N PHE A 15 21.09 -0.77 -41.73
CA PHE A 15 20.09 0.12 -42.35
C PHE A 15 20.50 0.44 -43.79
N ILE A 16 20.20 -0.47 -44.71
CA ILE A 16 19.99 -0.10 -46.12
C ILE A 16 18.66 -0.73 -46.53
N THR A 17 17.58 0.04 -46.35
CA THR A 17 16.29 -0.20 -46.98
C THR A 17 16.33 0.39 -48.39
N TYR A 18 16.12 -0.45 -49.40
CA TYR A 18 15.85 0.02 -50.76
C TYR A 18 14.44 0.62 -50.79
N ALA A 19 14.34 1.92 -51.03
CA ALA A 19 13.09 2.57 -51.39
C ALA A 19 12.82 2.26 -52.88
N GLN A 20 11.82 1.44 -53.14
CA GLN A 20 11.30 1.24 -54.49
C GLN A 20 10.38 2.42 -54.79
N GLU A 21 10.66 3.13 -55.88
CA GLU A 21 9.82 4.20 -56.41
C GLU A 21 8.48 3.57 -56.83
N GLU A 22 7.45 3.81 -56.03
CA GLU A 22 6.08 3.48 -56.37
C GLU A 22 5.70 4.39 -57.53
N ILE A 23 5.53 3.80 -58.73
CA ILE A 23 4.90 4.49 -59.85
C ILE A 23 3.51 4.87 -59.34
N GLU A 24 3.30 6.16 -59.06
CA GLU A 24 1.99 6.75 -58.82
C GLU A 24 1.13 6.48 -60.06
N LEU A 25 0.44 5.34 -60.05
CA LEU A 25 -0.67 5.05 -60.94
C LEU A 25 -1.74 6.08 -60.60
N ASN A 26 -1.75 7.14 -61.39
CA ASN A 26 -2.61 8.32 -61.35
C ASN A 26 -4.06 7.97 -60.92
N THR A 27 -4.32 7.92 -59.63
CA THR A 27 -5.60 7.52 -59.02
C THR A 27 -6.73 8.48 -59.39
N GLN A 28 -6.37 9.70 -59.80
CA GLN A 28 -7.29 10.72 -60.31
C GLN A 28 -8.02 10.26 -61.59
N ASN A 29 -7.36 9.47 -62.44
CA ASN A 29 -7.93 8.94 -63.70
C ASN A 29 -8.88 7.74 -63.49
N GLN A 30 -9.09 7.29 -62.25
CA GLN A 30 -9.88 6.10 -61.95
C GLN A 30 -11.17 6.40 -61.17
N SER A 31 -11.46 7.65 -60.80
CA SER A 31 -12.71 7.96 -60.10
C SER A 31 -13.92 7.76 -61.02
N ILE A 32 -15.03 7.28 -60.47
CA ILE A 32 -16.29 7.12 -61.22
C ILE A 32 -16.73 8.46 -61.83
N GLU A 33 -16.50 9.57 -61.12
CA GLU A 33 -16.79 10.92 -61.58
C GLU A 33 -15.95 11.28 -62.82
N TYR A 34 -14.66 10.96 -62.82
CA TYR A 34 -13.78 11.17 -63.96
C TYR A 34 -14.17 10.28 -65.15
N GLN A 35 -14.47 9.00 -64.92
CA GLN A 35 -14.94 8.08 -65.96
C GLN A 35 -16.29 8.53 -66.56
N PHE A 36 -17.18 9.09 -65.75
CA PHE A 36 -18.44 9.66 -66.21
C PHE A 36 -18.24 10.91 -67.05
N HIS A 37 -17.34 11.82 -66.63
CA HIS A 37 -17.00 13.02 -67.40
C HIS A 37 -16.39 12.66 -68.75
N GLN A 38 -15.43 11.73 -68.78
CA GLN A 38 -14.80 11.24 -70.01
C GLN A 38 -15.84 10.62 -70.97
N LEU A 39 -16.76 9.81 -70.45
CA LEU A 39 -17.82 9.21 -71.24
C LEU A 39 -18.79 10.25 -71.86
N MET A 40 -18.98 11.38 -71.18
CA MET A 40 -19.78 12.49 -71.71
C MET A 40 -19.01 13.34 -72.73
N GLU A 41 -17.69 13.48 -72.56
CA GLU A 41 -16.82 14.22 -73.49
C GLU A 41 -16.58 13.45 -74.80
N ASP A 42 -16.47 12.12 -74.73
CA ASP A 42 -16.32 11.23 -75.89
C ASP A 42 -17.64 10.99 -76.67
N ALA A 43 -18.76 11.49 -76.14
CA ALA A 43 -20.06 11.35 -76.78
C ALA A 43 -20.13 12.17 -78.08
N ASN A 44 -20.67 11.56 -79.14
CA ASN A 44 -20.86 12.27 -80.41
C ASN A 44 -22.27 12.85 -80.49
N ASN A 45 -22.38 14.14 -80.81
CA ASN A 45 -23.66 14.78 -81.00
C ASN A 45 -24.29 14.41 -82.36
N TYR A 46 -25.48 13.79 -82.32
CA TYR A 46 -26.30 13.51 -83.50
C TYR A 46 -27.68 14.12 -83.33
N LYS A 47 -28.01 15.12 -84.16
CA LYS A 47 -29.34 15.78 -84.17
C LYS A 47 -29.79 16.30 -82.80
N GLY A 48 -28.85 16.79 -81.98
CA GLY A 48 -29.14 17.30 -80.64
C GLY A 48 -29.19 16.21 -79.55
N TYR A 49 -28.85 14.96 -79.88
CA TYR A 49 -28.72 13.86 -78.93
C TYR A 49 -27.26 13.43 -78.81
N GLU A 50 -26.80 13.15 -77.59
CA GLU A 50 -25.47 12.60 -77.35
C GLU A 50 -25.46 11.08 -77.55
N VAL A 51 -24.62 10.61 -78.47
CA VAL A 51 -24.47 9.19 -78.81
C VAL A 51 -23.23 8.64 -78.11
N ILE A 52 -23.48 7.76 -77.15
CA ILE A 52 -22.44 7.12 -76.35
C ILE A 52 -22.30 5.66 -76.77
N SER A 53 -21.07 5.15 -76.77
CA SER A 53 -20.80 3.74 -77.05
C SER A 53 -21.43 2.84 -75.97
N ARG A 54 -22.11 1.77 -76.41
CA ARG A 54 -22.71 0.79 -75.49
C ARG A 54 -21.65 0.14 -74.60
N GLN A 55 -20.44 -0.09 -75.13
CA GLN A 55 -19.34 -0.70 -74.41
C GLN A 55 -18.88 0.19 -73.25
N SER A 56 -18.69 1.48 -73.48
CA SER A 56 -18.26 2.44 -72.45
C SER A 56 -19.27 2.56 -71.30
N ILE A 57 -20.58 2.50 -71.61
CA ILE A 57 -21.63 2.48 -70.59
C ILE A 57 -21.58 1.20 -69.75
N LEU A 58 -21.32 0.05 -70.37
CA LEU A 58 -21.20 -1.22 -69.67
C LEU A 58 -19.95 -1.25 -68.77
N GLU A 59 -18.82 -0.75 -69.26
CA GLU A 59 -17.59 -0.61 -68.48
C GLU A 59 -17.77 0.31 -67.27
N LEU A 60 -18.40 1.48 -67.46
CA LEU A 60 -18.71 2.38 -66.34
C LEU A 60 -19.64 1.72 -65.32
N LYS A 61 -20.66 0.99 -65.78
CA LYS A 61 -21.58 0.25 -64.91
C LYS A 61 -20.83 -0.79 -64.07
N ASP A 62 -19.95 -1.57 -64.69
CA ASP A 62 -19.20 -2.62 -63.99
C ASP A 62 -18.24 -1.99 -62.96
N ASN A 63 -17.55 -0.91 -63.31
CA ASN A 63 -16.69 -0.16 -62.39
C ASN A 63 -17.46 0.44 -61.19
N ILE A 64 -18.69 0.94 -61.42
CA ILE A 64 -19.57 1.42 -60.34
C ILE A 64 -19.95 0.27 -59.41
N LEU A 65 -20.34 -0.89 -59.97
CA LEU A 65 -20.72 -2.07 -59.18
C LEU A 65 -19.55 -2.58 -58.34
N ASP A 66 -18.35 -2.63 -58.91
CA ASP A 66 -17.13 -3.03 -58.21
C ASP A 66 -16.79 -2.08 -57.05
N SER A 67 -16.90 -0.77 -57.27
CA SER A 67 -16.68 0.23 -56.22
C SER A 67 -17.71 0.12 -55.09
N VAL A 68 -19.00 -0.10 -55.42
CA VAL A 68 -20.05 -0.32 -54.42
C VAL A 68 -19.79 -1.60 -53.63
N GLN A 69 -19.34 -2.66 -54.29
CA GLN A 69 -19.01 -3.93 -53.64
C GLN A 69 -17.77 -3.81 -52.73
N ASP A 70 -16.76 -3.05 -53.13
CA ASP A 70 -15.59 -2.73 -52.30
C ASP A 70 -16.01 -1.91 -51.07
N LEU A 71 -16.83 -0.86 -51.24
CA LEU A 71 -17.37 -0.07 -50.13
C LEU A 71 -18.18 -0.94 -49.16
N LYS A 72 -19.05 -1.81 -49.67
CA LYS A 72 -19.82 -2.74 -48.84
C LYS A 72 -18.90 -3.68 -48.04
N THR A 73 -17.83 -4.16 -48.67
CA THR A 73 -16.85 -5.04 -48.02
C THR A 73 -16.05 -4.29 -46.96
N LYS A 74 -15.65 -3.04 -47.22
CA LYS A 74 -14.97 -2.17 -46.24
C LYS A 74 -15.87 -1.86 -45.04
N ILE A 75 -17.16 -1.58 -45.28
CA ILE A 75 -18.15 -1.35 -44.22
C ILE A 75 -18.31 -2.62 -43.37
N ALA A 76 -18.44 -3.79 -43.99
CA ALA A 76 -18.53 -5.06 -43.27
C ALA A 76 -17.29 -5.32 -42.39
N LYS A 77 -16.08 -5.16 -42.95
CA LYS A 77 -14.82 -5.29 -42.19
C LYS A 77 -14.71 -4.29 -41.03
N SER A 78 -15.15 -3.05 -41.24
CA SER A 78 -15.17 -2.02 -40.20
C SER A 78 -16.14 -2.40 -39.08
N HIS A 79 -17.33 -2.91 -39.44
CA HIS A 79 -18.31 -3.39 -38.47
C HIS A 79 -17.77 -4.57 -37.64
N ASP A 80 -17.13 -5.56 -38.30
CA ASP A 80 -16.49 -6.69 -37.62
C ASP A 80 -15.39 -6.21 -36.66
N SER A 81 -14.58 -5.23 -37.09
CA SER A 81 -13.55 -4.61 -36.24
C SER A 81 -14.15 -3.90 -35.03
N ILE A 82 -15.23 -3.14 -35.20
CA ILE A 82 -15.96 -2.48 -34.11
C ILE A 82 -16.51 -3.51 -33.13
N GLN A 83 -17.09 -4.61 -33.62
CA GLN A 83 -17.61 -5.68 -32.77
C GLN A 83 -16.49 -6.37 -31.97
N ASN A 84 -15.34 -6.62 -32.60
CA ASN A 84 -14.16 -7.17 -31.93
C ASN A 84 -13.64 -6.22 -30.84
N GLN A 85 -13.49 -4.94 -31.16
CA GLN A 85 -13.09 -3.91 -30.20
C GLN A 85 -14.06 -3.79 -29.03
N GLN A 86 -15.37 -3.85 -29.28
CA GLN A 86 -16.39 -3.80 -28.23
C GLN A 86 -16.31 -5.01 -27.30
N THR A 87 -16.01 -6.19 -27.86
CA THR A 87 -15.77 -7.42 -27.08
C THR A 87 -14.52 -7.32 -26.22
N GLU A 88 -13.43 -6.77 -26.78
CA GLU A 88 -12.19 -6.52 -26.05
C GLU A 88 -12.39 -5.50 -24.92
N ILE A 89 -13.10 -4.40 -25.18
CA ILE A 89 -13.46 -3.39 -24.17
C ILE A 89 -14.29 -4.02 -23.04
N ALA A 90 -15.26 -4.89 -23.36
CA ALA A 90 -16.04 -5.59 -22.35
C ALA A 90 -15.17 -6.50 -21.48
N SER A 91 -14.24 -7.25 -22.09
CA SER A 91 -13.28 -8.11 -21.40
C SER A 91 -12.30 -7.31 -20.52
N LEU A 92 -11.78 -6.19 -21.02
CA LEU A 92 -10.91 -5.29 -20.28
C LEU A 92 -11.64 -4.67 -19.08
N ASN A 93 -12.89 -4.23 -19.25
CA ASN A 93 -13.69 -3.71 -18.15
C ASN A 93 -13.97 -4.78 -17.09
N GLN A 94 -14.28 -6.02 -17.50
CA GLN A 94 -14.44 -7.13 -16.56
C GLN A 94 -13.13 -7.43 -15.81
N SER A 95 -11.99 -7.35 -16.49
CA SER A 95 -10.66 -7.52 -15.90
C SER A 95 -10.33 -6.38 -14.91
N ILE A 96 -10.73 -5.15 -15.22
CA ILE A 96 -10.56 -4.00 -14.32
C ILE A 96 -11.40 -4.18 -13.06
N GLU A 97 -12.67 -4.60 -13.18
CA GLU A 97 -13.53 -4.84 -12.02
C GLU A 97 -13.02 -6.02 -11.17
N SER A 98 -12.53 -7.10 -11.79
CA SER A 98 -11.91 -8.20 -11.05
C SER A 98 -10.61 -7.77 -10.34
N LEU A 99 -9.79 -6.94 -10.97
CA LEU A 99 -8.58 -6.39 -10.34
C LEU A 99 -8.92 -5.44 -9.18
N LYS A 100 -9.93 -4.58 -9.31
CA LYS A 100 -10.39 -3.71 -8.21
C LYS A 100 -10.89 -4.52 -7.01
N THR A 101 -11.69 -5.55 -7.25
CA THR A 101 -12.22 -6.42 -6.19
C THR A 101 -11.11 -7.23 -5.51
N ASN A 102 -10.15 -7.75 -6.29
CA ASN A 102 -8.96 -8.42 -5.75
C ASN A 102 -8.08 -7.46 -4.94
N LEU A 103 -7.86 -6.24 -5.42
CA LEU A 103 -7.10 -5.22 -4.70
C LEU A 103 -7.80 -4.84 -3.39
N ALA A 104 -9.11 -4.62 -3.40
CA ALA A 104 -9.88 -4.33 -2.19
C ALA A 104 -9.81 -5.49 -1.17
N SER A 105 -9.85 -6.73 -1.65
CA SER A 105 -9.72 -7.93 -0.82
C SER A 105 -8.32 -8.06 -0.23
N ALA A 106 -7.28 -7.92 -1.05
CA ALA A 106 -5.88 -7.95 -0.61
C ALA A 106 -5.54 -6.82 0.37
N GLU A 107 -6.10 -5.62 0.16
CA GLU A 107 -5.96 -4.53 1.13
C GLU A 107 -6.68 -4.83 2.44
N LYS A 108 -7.87 -5.45 2.39
CA LYS A 108 -8.59 -5.87 3.59
C LYS A 108 -7.79 -6.91 4.37
N GLU A 109 -7.22 -7.91 3.70
CA GLU A 109 -6.35 -8.90 4.33
C GLU A 109 -5.10 -8.25 4.95
N LYS A 110 -4.41 -7.37 4.22
CA LYS A 110 -3.22 -6.66 4.74
C LYS A 110 -3.53 -5.72 5.91
N ARG A 111 -4.73 -5.12 5.95
CA ARG A 111 -5.17 -4.25 7.04
C ARG A 111 -5.73 -5.01 8.24
N THR A 112 -5.67 -6.34 8.22
CA THR A 112 -6.23 -7.18 9.27
C THR A 112 -5.13 -7.97 9.96
N TYR A 113 -4.98 -7.76 11.26
CA TYR A 113 -4.10 -8.54 12.11
C TYR A 113 -4.94 -9.51 12.94
N LYS A 114 -4.50 -10.77 13.03
CA LYS A 114 -5.14 -11.76 13.89
C LYS A 114 -4.63 -11.57 15.32
N PHE A 115 -5.51 -11.16 16.22
CA PHE A 115 -5.22 -11.03 17.65
C PHE A 115 -6.19 -11.92 18.43
N PHE A 116 -5.68 -12.93 19.14
CA PHE A 116 -6.49 -13.96 19.82
C PHE A 116 -7.52 -14.67 18.92
N GLY A 117 -7.19 -14.89 17.66
CA GLY A 117 -8.09 -15.54 16.69
C GLY A 117 -9.17 -14.63 16.11
N LEU A 118 -9.29 -13.39 16.58
CA LEU A 118 -10.15 -12.36 16.01
C LEU A 118 -9.36 -11.49 15.02
N GLU A 119 -10.00 -11.17 13.91
CA GLU A 119 -9.48 -10.29 12.86
C GLU A 119 -9.73 -8.83 13.23
N LEU A 120 -8.67 -8.11 13.60
CA LEU A 120 -8.72 -6.70 13.99
C LEU A 120 -8.08 -5.82 12.92
N ASN A 121 -8.70 -4.67 12.64
CA ASN A 121 -8.11 -3.62 11.80
C ASN A 121 -6.79 -3.11 12.42
N THR A 122 -5.79 -2.85 11.58
CA THR A 122 -4.49 -2.23 11.92
C THR A 122 -4.59 -1.07 12.92
N VAL A 123 -5.55 -0.16 12.72
CA VAL A 123 -5.73 1.00 13.59
C VAL A 123 -6.19 0.58 14.99
N THR A 124 -7.17 -0.32 15.06
CA THR A 124 -7.70 -0.84 16.32
C THR A 124 -6.65 -1.65 17.06
N TYR A 125 -5.92 -2.52 16.36
CA TYR A 125 -4.82 -3.30 16.94
C TYR A 125 -3.76 -2.39 17.58
N THR A 126 -3.29 -1.39 16.83
CA THR A 126 -2.25 -0.48 17.28
C THR A 126 -2.71 0.32 18.50
N ARG A 127 -3.95 0.83 18.48
CA ARG A 127 -4.54 1.57 19.61
C ARG A 127 -4.69 0.69 20.85
N THR A 128 -5.18 -0.54 20.69
CA THR A 128 -5.35 -1.49 21.80
C THR A 128 -4.01 -1.84 22.43
N LEU A 129 -2.97 -2.07 21.63
CA LEU A 129 -1.62 -2.32 22.16
C LEU A 129 -1.10 -1.15 22.99
N TRP A 130 -1.17 0.07 22.45
CA TRP A 130 -0.74 1.25 23.19
C TRP A 130 -1.54 1.49 24.47
N PHE A 131 -2.84 1.17 24.46
CA PHE A 131 -3.69 1.23 25.64
C PHE A 131 -3.25 0.23 26.72
N ILE A 132 -2.95 -1.02 26.34
CA ILE A 132 -2.42 -2.04 27.24
C ILE A 132 -1.07 -1.59 27.82
N ILE A 133 -0.17 -1.08 26.99
CA ILE A 133 1.13 -0.55 27.42
C ILE A 133 0.95 0.60 28.41
N LEU A 134 0.00 1.52 28.17
CA LEU A 134 -0.30 2.64 29.07
C LEU A 134 -0.79 2.14 30.44
N ILE A 135 -1.70 1.17 30.49
CA ILE A 135 -2.18 0.59 31.75
C ILE A 135 -1.04 -0.05 32.52
N PHE A 136 -0.20 -0.85 31.85
CA PHE A 136 0.97 -1.45 32.49
C PHE A 136 1.95 -0.40 33.00
N ALA A 137 2.18 0.67 32.25
CA ALA A 137 3.03 1.78 32.68
C ALA A 137 2.47 2.47 33.95
N LEU A 138 1.16 2.69 34.02
CA LEU A 138 0.51 3.27 35.20
C LEU A 138 0.59 2.34 36.42
N LEU A 139 0.29 1.05 36.24
CA LEU A 139 0.42 0.06 37.32
C LEU A 139 1.87 -0.07 37.81
N PHE A 140 2.83 -0.07 36.89
CA PHE A 140 4.25 -0.13 37.22
C PHE A 140 4.70 1.13 37.97
N GLY A 141 4.26 2.32 37.52
CA GLY A 141 4.51 3.58 38.23
C GLY A 141 3.91 3.58 39.64
N TYR A 142 2.66 3.11 39.79
CA TYR A 142 2.01 2.95 41.08
C TYR A 142 2.78 1.98 42.00
N PHE A 143 3.24 0.85 41.46
CA PHE A 143 4.04 -0.13 42.21
C PHE A 143 5.35 0.49 42.71
N LEU A 144 6.07 1.23 41.87
CA LEU A 144 7.30 1.92 42.27
C LEU A 144 7.05 2.97 43.35
N TYR A 145 5.96 3.74 43.24
CA TYR A 145 5.57 4.71 44.26
C TYR A 145 5.30 4.03 45.61
N LYS A 146 4.48 2.97 45.61
CA LYS A 146 4.14 2.20 46.82
C LYS A 146 5.37 1.53 47.42
N TYR A 147 6.25 0.97 46.58
CA TYR A 147 7.50 0.35 47.02
C TYR A 147 8.41 1.35 47.73
N ARG A 148 8.59 2.56 47.19
CA ARG A 148 9.38 3.61 47.85
C ARG A 148 8.79 4.03 49.19
N SER A 149 7.48 4.28 49.24
CA SER A 149 6.80 4.65 50.48
C SER A 149 6.93 3.56 51.55
N SER A 150 6.72 2.29 51.18
CA SER A 150 6.85 1.17 52.11
C SER A 150 8.28 0.99 52.61
N ASN A 151 9.28 1.25 51.77
CA ASN A 151 10.69 1.12 52.14
C ASN A 151 11.10 2.20 53.16
N GLU A 152 10.63 3.43 53.01
CA GLU A 152 10.89 4.50 53.99
C GLU A 152 10.23 4.20 55.34
N VAL A 153 8.96 3.76 55.36
CA VAL A 153 8.27 3.34 56.60
C VAL A 153 9.01 2.19 57.29
N THR A 154 9.54 1.24 56.51
CA THR A 154 10.29 0.10 57.06
C THR A 154 11.61 0.56 57.70
N LYS A 155 12.33 1.49 57.07
CA LYS A 155 13.55 2.08 57.65
C LYS A 155 13.26 2.86 58.93
N GLU A 156 12.18 3.63 58.95
CA GLU A 156 11.76 4.39 60.13
C GLU A 156 11.38 3.45 61.27
N ALA A 157 10.60 2.40 61.00
CA ALA A 157 10.27 1.39 62.00
C ALA A 157 11.51 0.67 62.56
N GLN A 158 12.48 0.33 61.71
CA GLN A 158 13.76 -0.24 62.14
C GLN A 158 14.59 0.73 63.00
N LYS A 159 14.55 2.03 62.68
CA LYS A 159 15.22 3.06 63.47
C LYS A 159 14.57 3.21 64.85
N ASN A 160 13.24 3.33 64.90
CA ASN A 160 12.50 3.46 66.15
C ASN A 160 12.66 2.23 67.04
N LEU A 161 12.74 1.03 66.45
CA LEU A 161 13.04 -0.20 67.18
C LEU A 161 14.43 -0.12 67.85
N LYS A 162 15.47 0.29 67.11
CA LYS A 162 16.82 0.44 67.65
C LYS A 162 16.91 1.49 68.76
N GLU A 163 16.22 2.62 68.59
CA GLU A 163 16.16 3.67 69.62
C GLU A 163 15.47 3.15 70.89
N THR A 164 14.34 2.46 70.74
CA THR A 164 13.60 1.86 71.86
C THR A 164 14.40 0.78 72.57
N GLU A 165 15.12 -0.06 71.82
CA GLU A 165 16.02 -1.09 72.38
C GLU A 165 17.16 -0.44 73.19
N ALA A 166 17.76 0.63 72.67
CA ALA A 166 18.82 1.37 73.36
C ALA A 166 18.31 2.04 74.66
N GLU A 167 17.14 2.70 74.61
CA GLU A 167 16.50 3.29 75.79
C GLU A 167 16.13 2.21 76.82
N PHE A 168 15.65 1.05 76.38
CA PHE A 168 15.32 -0.06 77.25
C PHE A 168 16.56 -0.66 77.93
N GLU A 169 17.67 -0.80 77.20
CA GLU A 169 18.95 -1.23 77.78
C GLU A 169 19.49 -0.22 78.80
N GLU A 170 19.41 1.07 78.50
CA GLU A 170 19.82 2.14 79.41
C GLU A 170 18.95 2.16 80.68
N TYR A 171 17.63 2.02 80.52
CA TYR A 171 16.70 1.91 81.64
C TYR A 171 17.02 0.68 82.49
N ARG A 172 17.28 -0.48 81.87
CA ARG A 172 17.63 -1.72 82.56
C ARG A 172 18.93 -1.57 83.36
N LYS A 173 19.95 -0.93 82.77
CA LYS A 173 21.22 -0.65 83.44
C LYS A 173 21.03 0.28 84.64
N THR A 174 20.32 1.38 84.45
CA THR A 174 20.04 2.36 85.52
C THR A 174 19.23 1.74 86.65
N SER A 175 18.21 0.95 86.33
CA SER A 175 17.40 0.22 87.31
C SER A 175 18.24 -0.76 88.12
N LEU A 176 19.14 -1.51 87.47
CA LEU A 176 20.06 -2.42 88.15
C LEU A 176 21.03 -1.66 89.07
N GLU A 177 21.62 -0.56 88.60
CA GLU A 177 22.51 0.28 89.42
C GLU A 177 21.78 0.85 90.64
N ASN A 178 20.54 1.29 90.48
CA ASN A 178 19.69 1.79 91.57
C ASN A 178 19.36 0.68 92.58
N GLN A 179 19.01 -0.52 92.12
CA GLN A 179 18.79 -1.68 92.99
C GLN A 179 20.06 -2.06 93.76
N GLN A 180 21.22 -2.05 93.10
CA GLN A 180 22.51 -2.31 93.75
C GLN A 180 22.88 -1.23 94.78
N LYS A 181 22.60 0.04 94.50
CA LYS A 181 22.80 1.14 95.46
C LYS A 181 21.86 0.99 96.66
N LEU A 182 20.58 0.73 96.42
CA LEU A 182 19.59 0.52 97.48
C LEU A 182 19.95 -0.68 98.36
N GLY A 183 20.38 -1.80 97.76
CA GLY A 183 20.84 -2.98 98.49
C GLY A 183 22.05 -2.67 99.39
N ARG A 184 23.02 -1.90 98.90
CA ARG A 184 24.17 -1.43 99.70
C ARG A 184 23.72 -0.54 100.87
N MET A 185 22.85 0.44 100.62
CA MET A 185 22.32 1.31 101.68
C MET A 185 21.57 0.51 102.76
N LEU A 186 20.73 -0.45 102.37
CA LEU A 186 20.02 -1.31 103.32
C LEU A 186 20.97 -2.18 104.14
N GLN A 187 22.07 -2.66 103.55
CA GLN A 187 23.08 -3.42 104.27
C GLN A 187 23.87 -2.54 105.24
N ASP A 188 24.20 -1.30 104.85
CA ASP A 188 24.85 -0.33 105.74
C ASP A 188 23.95 0.04 106.92
N GLU A 189 22.64 0.26 106.69
CA GLU A 189 21.65 0.50 107.75
C GLU A 189 21.53 -0.71 108.70
N ARG A 190 21.49 -1.94 108.16
CA ARG A 190 21.51 -3.16 108.99
C ARG A 190 22.78 -3.29 109.83
N ASN A 191 23.95 -3.04 109.24
CA ASN A 191 25.24 -3.12 109.94
C ASN A 191 25.38 -2.04 111.01
N LYS A 192 24.82 -0.86 110.78
CA LYS A 192 24.77 0.24 111.75
C LYS A 192 23.90 -0.12 112.95
N ASN A 193 22.72 -0.71 112.71
CA ASN A 193 21.81 -1.16 113.77
C ASN A 193 22.35 -2.36 114.58
N ALA A 194 23.22 -3.20 113.99
CA ALA A 194 23.84 -4.34 114.69
C ALA A 194 25.07 -3.96 115.56
N LYS A 195 25.56 -2.72 115.45
CA LYS A 195 26.67 -2.17 116.26
C LYS A 195 26.21 -1.24 117.39
N SER A 196 24.90 -1.04 117.53
CA SER A 196 24.26 -0.47 118.72
C SER A 196 23.75 -1.58 119.62
#